data_AF-A0A522SMZ3-F1
#
_entry.id   AF-A0A522SMZ3-F1
#
_cell.length_a   1.000
_cell.length_b   1.000
_cell.length_c   1.000
_cell.angle_alpha   90.00
_cell.angle_beta   90.00
_cell.angle_gamma   90.00
#
_symmetry.space_group_name_H-M   'P 1'
#
loop_
_entity.id
_entity.type
_entity.pdbx_description
1 polymer ?
#
loop_
_entity_poly.entity_id
_entity_poly.type
_entity_poly.pdbx_seq_one_letter_code
_entity_poly.pdbx_strand_id
1 'polypeptide(L)'
;MNYLFCVILTILGTGAFAQHNHRKEKVSEKIHKDAYAVVEYASLAAGNRVRAIRRLRFTSRKNSPSPQVVIEVQDTRPGQVMDGIGGAFNEQGWVALSALPAGKRRKVLQNLFDTKKGANLCFNRIPVGASDFALNAYSLDDVKDDWTLKHFSVKRNEHCLIPYIKAAQSMNP
;
A
#
# COMPACT_ATOMS: atom_id res chain seq x y z
N MET A 1 -27.75 -15.15 -0.40
CA MET A 1 -26.86 -15.26 -1.57
C MET A 1 -25.47 -15.51 -1.02
N ASN A 2 -25.08 -16.78 -0.99
CA ASN A 2 -23.89 -17.26 -0.31
C ASN A 2 -22.67 -17.08 -1.22
N TYR A 3 -21.60 -16.48 -0.71
CA TYR A 3 -20.28 -16.61 -1.34
C TYR A 3 -19.40 -17.50 -0.47
N LEU A 4 -19.11 -18.65 -1.07
CA LEU A 4 -18.12 -19.65 -0.70
C LEU A 4 -16.73 -19.03 -0.96
N PHE A 5 -15.88 -18.91 0.07
CA PHE A 5 -14.45 -18.70 -0.13
C PHE A 5 -13.73 -20.02 0.12
N CYS A 6 -13.24 -20.60 -0.97
CA CYS A 6 -12.49 -21.84 -1.02
C CYS A 6 -11.00 -21.49 -0.94
N VAL A 7 -10.30 -21.95 0.12
CA VAL A 7 -8.84 -22.02 0.13
C VAL A 7 -8.48 -23.49 0.14
N ILE A 8 -8.17 -24.03 -1.04
CA ILE A 8 -7.61 -25.37 -1.19
C ILE A 8 -6.12 -25.25 -0.89
N LEU A 9 -5.64 -25.93 0.16
CA LEU A 9 -4.25 -26.34 0.19
C LEU A 9 -4.15 -27.80 0.62
N THR A 10 -4.18 -28.67 -0.38
CA THR A 10 -4.02 -30.11 -0.21
C THR A 10 -2.55 -30.41 0.07
N ILE A 11 -2.30 -30.92 1.26
CA ILE A 11 -1.03 -31.50 1.67
C ILE A 11 -1.05 -32.97 1.26
N LEU A 12 -0.03 -33.43 0.53
CA LEU A 12 0.58 -34.74 0.73
C LEU A 12 2.06 -34.62 0.40
N GLY A 13 2.90 -34.77 1.42
CA GLY A 13 4.33 -34.98 1.25
C GLY A 13 4.67 -36.45 1.47
N THR A 14 5.79 -36.89 0.88
CA THR A 14 6.61 -37.99 1.43
C THR A 14 8.06 -37.75 1.03
N GLY A 15 8.91 -37.62 2.05
CA GLY A 15 10.36 -37.96 2.10
C GLY A 15 11.30 -37.24 1.14
N ALA A 16 12.57 -36.95 1.47
CA ALA A 16 13.39 -37.43 2.57
C ALA A 16 14.67 -36.58 2.68
N PHE A 17 14.98 -36.20 3.93
CA PHE A 17 16.30 -36.23 4.59
C PHE A 17 17.52 -35.47 4.01
N ALA A 18 18.09 -34.60 4.85
CA ALA A 18 19.35 -34.89 5.55
C ALA A 18 19.53 -33.96 6.78
N GLN A 19 19.90 -34.55 7.92
CA GLN A 19 20.11 -33.87 9.21
C GLN A 19 21.52 -33.27 9.31
N HIS A 20 21.65 -32.06 9.88
CA HIS A 20 22.79 -31.76 10.73
C HIS A 20 22.43 -30.82 11.90
N ASN A 21 22.58 -31.36 13.11
CA ASN A 21 22.57 -30.79 14.47
C ASN A 21 21.98 -29.39 14.73
N HIS A 22 20.75 -29.37 15.23
CA HIS A 22 20.17 -28.22 15.94
C HIS A 22 20.56 -28.23 17.42
N ARG A 23 21.43 -27.29 17.81
CA ARG A 23 21.41 -26.74 19.17
C ARG A 23 20.05 -26.06 19.34
N LYS A 24 19.17 -26.59 20.20
CA LYS A 24 17.89 -25.95 20.55
C LYS A 24 18.21 -24.67 21.32
N GLU A 25 18.37 -23.55 20.62
CA GLU A 25 18.24 -22.25 21.29
C GLU A 25 16.78 -22.14 21.76
N LYS A 26 16.61 -22.04 23.08
CA LYS A 26 15.33 -21.70 23.70
C LYS A 26 14.90 -20.37 23.11
N VAL A 27 13.86 -20.38 22.28
CA VAL A 27 13.09 -19.18 21.98
C VAL A 27 12.62 -18.63 23.32
N SER A 28 13.14 -17.47 23.70
CA SER A 28 12.84 -16.84 24.98
C SER A 28 11.35 -16.48 25.01
N GLU A 29 10.57 -17.16 25.85
CA GLU A 29 9.18 -16.81 26.20
C GLU A 29 9.04 -15.44 26.90
N LYS A 30 10.12 -14.68 27.09
CA LYS A 30 10.05 -13.32 27.61
C LYS A 30 9.44 -12.41 26.56
N ILE A 31 8.14 -12.17 26.67
CA ILE A 31 7.49 -11.00 26.08
C ILE A 31 8.28 -9.76 26.57
N HIS A 32 8.84 -8.99 25.64
CA HIS A 32 9.50 -7.73 25.97
C HIS A 32 8.49 -6.87 26.75
N LYS A 33 8.88 -6.28 27.89
CA LYS A 33 7.96 -5.54 28.78
C LYS A 33 7.22 -4.40 28.07
N ASP A 34 7.79 -3.94 26.96
CA ASP A 34 7.28 -2.87 26.11
C ASP A 34 6.65 -3.37 24.81
N ALA A 35 6.43 -4.68 24.64
CA ALA A 35 5.73 -5.21 23.48
C ALA A 35 4.26 -4.79 23.55
N TYR A 36 3.79 -4.04 22.56
CA TYR A 36 2.40 -3.70 22.36
C TYR A 36 1.96 -4.11 20.96
N ALA A 37 0.75 -4.64 20.83
CA ALA A 37 0.09 -4.79 19.55
C ALA A 37 -0.76 -3.54 19.31
N VAL A 38 -0.54 -2.90 18.17
CA VAL A 38 -1.54 -2.00 17.60
C VAL A 38 -2.39 -2.86 16.68
N VAL A 39 -3.64 -3.09 17.06
CA VAL A 39 -4.61 -3.75 16.18
C VAL A 39 -5.54 -2.67 15.64
N GLU A 40 -5.49 -2.49 14.33
CA GLU A 40 -6.38 -1.58 13.62
C GLU A 40 -7.48 -2.37 12.94
N TYR A 41 -8.73 -1.96 13.18
CA TYR A 41 -9.88 -2.45 12.43
C TYR A 41 -10.46 -1.27 11.66
N ALA A 42 -10.33 -1.32 10.33
CA ALA A 42 -11.07 -0.45 9.43
C ALA A 42 -12.23 -1.27 8.83
N SER A 43 -13.44 -1.03 9.29
CA SER A 43 -14.64 -1.55 8.61
C SER A 43 -15.03 -0.56 7.52
N LEU A 44 -15.02 -1.01 6.27
CA LEU A 44 -15.49 -0.25 5.11
C LEU A 44 -17.01 -0.35 4.91
N ALA A 45 -17.74 -0.98 5.83
CA ALA A 45 -19.20 -0.95 5.82
C ALA A 45 -19.66 0.52 5.91
N ALA A 46 -20.60 0.89 5.03
CA ALA A 46 -20.99 2.27 4.77
C ALA A 46 -21.19 3.08 6.05
N GLY A 47 -20.38 4.13 6.24
CA GLY A 47 -20.51 5.10 7.33
C GLY A 47 -19.48 5.00 8.47
N ASN A 48 -18.73 3.90 8.57
CA ASN A 48 -17.68 3.79 9.58
C ASN A 48 -16.40 4.52 9.14
N ARG A 49 -16.03 5.57 9.88
CA ARG A 49 -14.68 6.14 9.78
C ARG A 49 -13.69 5.19 10.44
N VAL A 50 -12.49 5.07 9.88
CA VAL A 50 -11.35 4.44 10.58
C VAL A 50 -11.19 5.14 11.93
N ARG A 51 -11.49 4.43 13.03
CA ARG A 51 -11.38 4.96 14.39
C ARG A 51 -9.99 4.68 14.93
N ALA A 52 -9.47 5.66 15.66
CA ALA A 52 -8.15 5.57 16.27
C ALA A 52 -8.05 4.39 17.25
N ILE A 53 -6.95 3.66 17.05
CA ILE A 53 -6.24 2.64 17.81
C ILE A 53 -6.54 2.61 19.32
N ARG A 54 -6.90 1.42 19.83
CA ARG A 54 -6.63 1.05 21.23
C ARG A 54 -5.33 0.24 21.24
N ARG A 55 -4.28 0.76 21.89
CA ARG A 55 -3.06 -0.04 22.12
C ARG A 55 -3.42 -1.22 23.01
N LEU A 56 -3.29 -2.42 22.49
CA LEU A 56 -3.47 -3.64 23.28
C LEU A 56 -2.10 -4.04 23.81
N ARG A 57 -2.00 -4.16 25.14
CA ARG A 57 -0.81 -4.73 25.77
C ARG A 57 -0.87 -6.24 25.58
N PHE A 58 0.24 -6.82 25.15
CA PHE A 58 0.36 -8.27 25.17
C PHE A 58 0.32 -8.76 26.61
N THR A 59 -0.51 -9.77 26.87
CA THR A 59 -0.57 -10.44 28.17
C THR A 59 0.08 -11.81 28.04
N SER A 60 0.96 -12.16 28.99
CA SER A 60 1.44 -13.54 29.11
C SER A 60 0.25 -14.45 29.37
N ARG A 61 0.19 -15.58 28.68
CA ARG A 61 -0.87 -16.60 28.77
C ARG A 61 -0.77 -17.37 30.09
N LYS A 62 -0.90 -16.71 31.23
CA LYS A 62 -1.17 -17.37 32.50
C LYS A 62 -2.67 -17.25 32.76
N ASN A 63 -3.39 -18.36 32.57
CA ASN A 63 -4.82 -18.53 32.89
C ASN A 63 -5.83 -17.73 32.03
N SER A 64 -5.62 -17.63 30.72
CA SER A 64 -6.64 -17.10 29.80
C SER A 64 -7.45 -18.24 29.18
N PRO A 65 -8.78 -18.11 29.02
CA PRO A 65 -9.58 -19.09 28.28
C PRO A 65 -9.05 -19.24 26.85
N SER A 66 -9.11 -20.47 26.33
CA SER A 66 -8.66 -20.80 24.98
C SER A 66 -9.36 -19.90 23.96
N PRO A 67 -8.63 -19.06 23.19
CA PRO A 67 -9.26 -18.26 22.16
C PRO A 67 -9.87 -19.16 21.08
N GLN A 68 -11.03 -18.77 20.54
CA GLN A 68 -11.70 -19.51 19.47
C GLN A 68 -10.90 -19.53 18.16
N VAL A 69 -10.10 -18.47 17.91
CA VAL A 69 -9.23 -18.35 16.74
C VAL A 69 -7.87 -17.85 17.19
N VAL A 70 -6.81 -18.51 16.72
CA VAL A 70 -5.41 -18.11 16.94
C VAL A 70 -4.78 -17.81 15.58
N ILE A 71 -4.19 -16.62 15.45
CA ILE A 71 -3.35 -16.24 14.31
C ILE A 71 -1.92 -16.16 14.83
N GLU A 72 -1.03 -16.96 14.26
CA GLU A 72 0.39 -16.99 14.61
C GLU A 72 1.22 -16.37 13.49
N VAL A 73 2.12 -15.46 13.84
CA VAL A 73 3.06 -14.84 12.90
C VAL A 73 4.39 -15.58 13.00
N GLN A 74 4.83 -16.19 11.91
CA GLN A 74 6.12 -16.88 11.82
C GLN A 74 7.09 -16.04 10.99
N ASP A 75 8.16 -15.55 11.61
CA ASP A 75 9.22 -14.76 10.96
C ASP A 75 10.34 -15.61 10.35
N THR A 76 10.34 -16.91 10.61
CA THR A 76 11.36 -17.87 10.13
C THR A 76 11.25 -18.21 8.64
N ARG A 77 10.18 -17.77 7.96
CA ARG A 77 9.95 -17.97 6.52
C ARG A 77 9.38 -16.69 5.90
N PRO A 78 10.22 -15.67 5.65
CA PRO A 78 9.75 -14.44 5.03
C PRO A 78 9.18 -14.70 3.64
N GLY A 79 8.09 -14.02 3.31
CA GLY A 79 7.52 -13.96 1.96
C GLY A 79 8.25 -12.95 1.08
N GLN A 80 7.54 -12.41 0.09
CA GLN A 80 8.09 -11.37 -0.79
C GLN A 80 8.37 -10.05 -0.04
N VAL A 81 9.35 -9.31 -0.52
CA VAL A 81 9.57 -7.92 -0.12
C VAL A 81 8.51 -7.06 -0.81
N MET A 82 7.90 -6.15 -0.05
CA MET A 82 6.91 -5.21 -0.56
C MET A 82 7.61 -3.89 -0.90
N ASP A 83 7.70 -3.54 -2.18
CA ASP A 83 8.30 -2.28 -2.63
C ASP A 83 7.49 -1.06 -2.19
N GLY A 84 6.16 -1.20 -2.14
CA GLY A 84 5.29 -0.19 -1.58
C GLY A 84 3.84 -0.34 -2.01
N ILE A 85 3.04 0.65 -1.60
CA ILE A 85 1.62 0.78 -1.94
C ILE A 85 1.41 2.21 -2.40
N GLY A 86 0.56 2.42 -3.40
CA GLY A 86 0.24 3.75 -3.87
C GLY A 86 -0.98 3.80 -4.78
N GLY A 87 -1.09 4.90 -5.52
CA GLY A 87 -2.19 5.17 -6.45
C GLY A 87 -1.69 5.51 -7.84
N ALA A 88 -2.58 6.04 -8.68
CA ALA A 88 -2.26 6.49 -10.02
C ALA A 88 -2.34 8.02 -10.12
N PHE A 89 -1.27 8.65 -10.60
CA PHE A 89 -1.31 10.05 -11.02
C PHE A 89 -1.97 10.13 -12.39
N ASN A 90 -3.02 10.93 -12.51
CA ASN A 90 -3.76 11.13 -13.76
C ASN A 90 -4.22 12.59 -13.87
N GLU A 91 -4.62 12.99 -15.08
CA GLU A 91 -4.94 14.39 -15.37
C GLU A 91 -6.20 14.86 -14.65
N GLN A 92 -7.28 14.07 -14.70
CA GLN A 92 -8.53 14.42 -14.02
C GLN A 92 -8.34 14.56 -12.51
N GLY A 93 -7.53 13.70 -11.89
CA GLY A 93 -7.16 13.77 -10.48
C GLY A 93 -6.40 15.06 -10.15
N TRP A 94 -5.48 15.49 -11.02
CA TRP A 94 -4.79 16.77 -10.83
C TRP A 94 -5.73 17.98 -10.99
N VAL A 95 -6.64 17.94 -11.97
CA VAL A 95 -7.66 18.98 -12.15
C VAL A 95 -8.56 19.06 -10.93
N ALA A 96 -9.05 17.93 -10.43
CA ALA A 96 -9.87 17.87 -9.23
C ALA A 96 -9.14 18.40 -7.99
N LEU A 97 -7.86 18.03 -7.80
CA LEU A 97 -7.04 18.59 -6.72
C LEU A 97 -6.83 20.09 -6.88
N SER A 98 -6.63 20.56 -8.11
CA SER A 98 -6.32 21.96 -8.41
C SER A 98 -7.52 22.89 -8.33
N ALA A 99 -8.73 22.35 -8.40
CA ALA A 99 -9.96 23.10 -8.12
C ALA A 99 -10.08 23.52 -6.64
N LEU A 100 -9.32 22.90 -5.73
CA LEU A 100 -9.31 23.25 -4.32
C LEU A 100 -8.42 24.48 -4.03
N PRO A 101 -8.79 25.32 -3.04
CA PRO A 101 -7.88 26.33 -2.51
C PRO A 101 -6.56 25.71 -2.05
N ALA A 102 -5.45 26.44 -2.21
CA ALA A 102 -4.09 25.92 -1.98
C ALA A 102 -3.90 25.21 -0.62
N GLY A 103 -4.47 25.75 0.46
CA GLY A 103 -4.40 25.13 1.79
C GLY A 103 -5.13 23.78 1.87
N LYS A 104 -6.30 23.65 1.22
CA LYS A 104 -7.06 22.39 1.16
C LYS A 104 -6.36 21.38 0.25
N ARG A 105 -5.86 21.79 -0.91
CA ARG A 105 -5.06 20.94 -1.80
C ARG A 105 -3.83 20.38 -1.07
N ARG A 106 -3.09 21.23 -0.36
CA ARG A 106 -1.95 20.81 0.46
C ARG A 106 -2.35 19.80 1.53
N LYS A 107 -3.51 19.99 2.17
CA LYS A 107 -4.01 19.05 3.19
C LYS A 107 -4.34 17.68 2.60
N VAL A 108 -4.95 17.64 1.41
CA VAL A 108 -5.20 16.38 0.69
C VAL A 108 -3.88 15.68 0.36
N LEU A 109 -2.92 16.40 -0.23
CA LEU A 109 -1.59 15.85 -0.55
C LEU A 109 -0.87 15.32 0.70
N GLN A 110 -0.93 16.05 1.82
CA GLN A 110 -0.39 15.58 3.10
C GLN A 110 -1.06 14.28 3.54
N ASN A 111 -2.39 14.21 3.51
CA ASN A 111 -3.10 13.00 3.92
C ASN A 111 -2.76 11.78 3.05
N LEU A 112 -2.43 11.99 1.77
CA LEU A 112 -2.07 10.91 0.84
C LEU A 112 -0.59 10.49 0.94
N PHE A 113 0.32 11.47 0.92
CA PHE A 113 1.74 11.20 0.67
C PHE A 113 2.65 11.36 1.90
N ASP A 114 2.28 12.17 2.90
CA ASP A 114 3.15 12.42 4.07
C ASP A 114 3.47 11.11 4.82
N THR A 115 4.75 10.87 5.06
CA THR A 115 5.28 9.62 5.63
C THR A 115 4.94 9.42 7.11
N LYS A 116 4.52 10.48 7.82
CA LYS A 116 4.27 10.46 9.27
C LYS A 116 2.82 10.73 9.62
N LYS A 117 2.14 11.58 8.85
CA LYS A 117 0.80 12.10 9.13
C LYS A 117 -0.25 11.66 8.11
N GLY A 118 0.18 11.05 7.01
CA GLY A 118 -0.68 10.59 5.92
C GLY A 118 -0.67 9.07 5.75
N ALA A 119 -1.24 8.62 4.63
CA ALA A 119 -1.29 7.22 4.24
C ALA A 119 0.03 6.67 3.68
N ASN A 120 1.05 7.54 3.50
CA ASN A 120 2.36 7.18 2.97
C ASN A 120 2.28 6.39 1.64
N LEU A 121 1.54 6.91 0.66
CA LEU A 121 1.50 6.31 -0.68
C LEU A 121 2.87 6.49 -1.36
N CYS A 122 3.73 5.47 -1.31
CA CYS A 122 5.12 5.52 -1.73
C CYS A 122 5.40 4.85 -3.10
N PHE A 123 4.46 4.09 -3.66
CA PHE A 123 4.66 3.39 -4.93
C PHE A 123 3.52 3.68 -5.92
N ASN A 124 3.69 4.70 -6.75
CA ASN A 124 2.62 5.27 -7.57
C ASN A 124 2.85 5.07 -9.07
N ARG A 125 1.75 4.96 -9.83
CA ARG A 125 1.75 4.76 -11.29
C ARG A 125 1.51 6.07 -12.04
N ILE A 126 2.14 6.21 -13.21
CA ILE A 126 1.80 7.23 -14.22
C ILE A 126 1.39 6.55 -15.53
N PRO A 127 0.45 7.11 -16.32
CA PRO A 127 0.22 6.69 -17.69
C PRO A 127 1.29 7.27 -18.63
N VAL A 128 1.56 6.58 -19.74
CA VAL A 128 2.32 7.10 -20.88
C VAL A 128 1.32 7.39 -21.99
N GLY A 129 1.17 8.66 -22.38
CA GLY A 129 0.06 9.10 -23.23
C GLY A 129 -1.27 9.20 -22.47
N ALA A 130 -2.39 9.25 -23.18
CA ALA A 130 -3.71 9.32 -22.57
C ALA A 130 -4.12 8.02 -21.88
N SER A 131 -4.77 8.17 -20.72
CA SER A 131 -5.62 7.14 -20.12
C SER A 131 -7.10 7.54 -20.26
N ASP A 132 -8.02 6.67 -19.87
CA ASP A 132 -9.43 6.98 -19.65
C ASP A 132 -9.64 8.16 -18.66
N PHE A 133 -8.73 8.33 -17.68
CA PHE A 133 -8.68 9.50 -16.78
C PHE A 133 -7.90 10.71 -17.32
N ALA A 134 -7.60 10.75 -18.62
CA ALA A 134 -7.10 11.97 -19.28
C ALA A 134 -8.25 12.96 -19.54
N LEU A 135 -7.94 14.22 -19.83
CA LEU A 135 -8.96 15.21 -20.19
C LEU A 135 -9.48 15.03 -21.61
N ASN A 136 -8.66 14.46 -22.49
CA ASN A 136 -9.01 14.06 -23.86
C ASN A 136 -8.03 12.97 -24.33
N ALA A 137 -8.36 12.31 -25.45
CA ALA A 137 -7.45 11.37 -26.10
C ALA A 137 -6.24 12.11 -26.68
N TYR A 138 -5.04 11.57 -26.45
CA TYR A 138 -3.78 12.07 -27.00
C TYR A 138 -2.71 10.97 -26.92
N SER A 139 -1.69 11.07 -27.75
CA SER A 139 -0.42 10.38 -27.56
C SER A 139 0.71 11.39 -27.38
N LEU A 140 1.91 10.93 -27.04
CA LEU A 140 3.05 11.83 -26.95
C LEU A 140 3.60 12.23 -28.33
N ASP A 141 3.08 11.64 -29.41
CA ASP A 141 3.43 11.96 -30.80
C ASP A 141 2.23 11.70 -31.73
N ASP A 142 1.34 12.68 -31.84
CA ASP A 142 0.09 12.56 -32.61
C ASP A 142 0.27 12.86 -34.12
N VAL A 143 1.50 13.07 -34.60
CA VAL A 143 1.77 13.35 -36.01
C VAL A 143 1.88 12.05 -36.79
N LYS A 144 0.97 11.88 -37.77
CA LYS A 144 0.96 10.70 -38.64
C LYS A 144 2.30 10.55 -39.38
N ASP A 145 2.78 9.32 -39.47
CA ASP A 145 4.00 8.92 -40.19
C ASP A 145 5.31 9.54 -39.63
N ASP A 146 5.33 10.00 -38.37
CA ASP A 146 6.55 10.47 -37.70
C ASP A 146 7.37 9.33 -37.06
N TRP A 147 7.91 8.47 -37.91
CA TRP A 147 8.79 7.37 -37.48
C TRP A 147 10.08 7.83 -36.80
N THR A 148 10.41 9.12 -36.94
CA THR A 148 11.61 9.74 -36.36
C THR A 148 11.37 10.45 -35.04
N LEU A 149 10.12 10.48 -34.54
CA LEU A 149 9.70 11.15 -33.30
C LEU A 149 10.08 12.65 -33.26
N LYS A 150 10.06 13.33 -34.40
CA LYS A 150 10.38 14.77 -34.47
C LYS A 150 9.37 15.64 -33.71
N HIS A 151 8.13 15.18 -33.57
CA HIS A 151 7.05 15.89 -32.90
C HIS A 151 6.72 15.32 -31.52
N PHE A 152 7.49 14.32 -31.05
CA PHE A 152 7.34 13.79 -29.70
C PHE A 152 7.45 14.91 -28.65
N SER A 153 6.46 15.01 -27.76
CA SER A 153 6.41 16.05 -26.75
C SER A 153 5.76 15.62 -25.45
N VAL A 154 6.42 15.96 -24.34
CA VAL A 154 5.88 15.83 -22.97
C VAL A 154 5.29 17.14 -22.44
N LYS A 155 5.20 18.19 -23.26
CA LYS A 155 4.77 19.54 -22.85
C LYS A 155 3.42 19.54 -22.12
N ARG A 156 2.50 18.65 -22.53
CA ARG A 156 1.22 18.48 -21.85
C ARG A 156 1.39 18.07 -20.37
N ASN A 157 2.31 17.15 -20.10
CA ASN A 157 2.56 16.65 -18.76
C ASN A 157 3.12 17.73 -17.82
N GLU A 158 3.77 18.77 -18.36
CA GLU A 158 4.24 19.92 -17.58
C GLU A 158 3.12 20.70 -16.90
N HIS A 159 1.89 20.61 -17.43
CA HIS A 159 0.72 21.29 -16.88
C HIS A 159 -0.13 20.40 -15.95
N CYS A 160 0.06 19.07 -15.99
CA CYS A 160 -0.76 18.12 -15.24
C CYS A 160 0.07 17.14 -14.38
N LEU A 161 0.66 16.12 -14.99
CA LEU A 161 1.29 15.01 -14.27
C LEU A 161 2.55 15.45 -13.51
N ILE A 162 3.43 16.23 -14.14
CA ILE A 162 4.68 16.70 -13.53
C ILE A 162 4.42 17.53 -12.27
N PRO A 163 3.56 18.57 -12.27
CA PRO A 163 3.28 19.32 -11.06
C PRO A 163 2.58 18.48 -9.99
N TYR A 164 1.76 17.50 -10.37
CA TYR A 164 1.17 16.56 -9.41
C TYR A 164 2.24 15.71 -8.72
N ILE A 165 3.14 15.09 -9.48
CA ILE A 165 4.24 14.27 -8.96
C ILE A 165 5.15 15.11 -8.06
N LYS A 166 5.55 16.31 -8.49
CA LYS A 166 6.38 17.22 -7.68
C LYS A 166 5.68 17.61 -6.37
N ALA A 167 4.36 17.82 -6.40
CA ALA A 167 3.61 18.13 -5.20
C ALA A 167 3.56 16.94 -4.22
N ALA A 168 3.45 15.71 -4.72
CA ALA A 168 3.58 14.50 -3.91
C ALA A 168 5.00 14.33 -3.34
N GLN A 169 6.04 14.50 -4.18
CA GLN A 169 7.46 14.43 -3.76
C GLN A 169 7.81 15.46 -2.69
N SER A 170 7.17 16.63 -2.69
CA SER A 170 7.38 17.61 -1.62
C SER A 170 6.93 17.12 -0.22
N MET A 171 6.06 16.09 -0.17
CA MET A 171 5.60 15.45 1.07
C MET A 171 6.38 14.16 1.38
N ASN A 172 6.84 13.46 0.34
CA ASN A 172 7.59 12.21 0.42
C ASN A 172 8.63 12.16 -0.72
N PRO A 173 9.86 12.68 -0.46
CA PRO A 173 10.94 12.77 -1.45
C PRO A 173 11.46 11.40 -1.89
#